data_AF-A0A392NSS0-F1
#
_entry.id   AF-A0A392NSS0-F1
#
_cell.length_a   1.000
_cell.length_b   1.000
_cell.length_c   1.000
_cell.angle_alpha   90.00
_cell.angle_beta   90.00
_cell.angle_gamma   90.00
#
_symmetry.space_group_name_H-M   'P 1'
#
loop_
_entity.id
_entity.type
_entity.pdbx_description
1 polymer ?
#
loop_
_entity_poly.entity_id
_entity_poly.type
_entity_poly.pdbx_seq_one_letter_code
_entity_poly.pdbx_strand_id
1 'polypeptide(L)'
;MPTGTGKTIALLSLITSYTLSKPQSPIKLIYCTRTVHEMEKTLAELRLLHDYMVKCIGPAAKMLALGLSSRKNLCVNQRVLAAENRDSVDAGCRKLTASWVRALAAENPNVPSCEFFEQYDRAGSAAVLPPGVYTLQRG
;
A
#
# COMPACT_ATOMS: atom_id res chain seq x y z
N MET A 1 -16.63 12.50 -19.36
CA MET A 1 -15.71 13.65 -19.22
C MET A 1 -14.42 13.37 -20.00
N PRO A 2 -13.91 14.30 -20.82
CA PRO A 2 -12.76 14.10 -21.72
C PRO A 2 -11.42 13.99 -20.99
N THR A 3 -10.39 13.38 -21.58
CA THR A 3 -9.03 13.23 -21.01
C THR A 3 -8.36 14.59 -20.71
N GLY A 4 -7.48 14.66 -19.71
CA GLY A 4 -6.73 15.89 -19.37
C GLY A 4 -7.45 16.94 -18.50
N THR A 5 -8.73 16.78 -18.17
CA THR A 5 -9.52 17.81 -17.44
C THR A 5 -9.49 17.72 -15.91
N GLY A 6 -8.47 17.13 -15.28
CA GLY A 6 -8.37 17.08 -13.81
C GLY A 6 -9.49 16.30 -13.09
N LYS A 7 -10.10 15.30 -13.74
CA LYS A 7 -11.21 14.51 -13.18
C LYS A 7 -10.85 13.81 -11.87
N THR A 8 -9.67 13.21 -11.84
CA THR A 8 -9.15 12.46 -10.71
C THR A 8 -8.99 13.39 -9.50
N ILE A 9 -8.22 14.47 -9.64
CA ILE A 9 -8.05 15.46 -8.57
C ILE A 9 -9.37 16.11 -8.13
N ALA A 10 -10.30 16.41 -9.04
CA ALA A 10 -11.59 16.99 -8.69
C ALA A 10 -12.44 16.02 -7.83
N LEU A 11 -12.47 14.75 -8.22
CA LEU A 11 -13.18 13.70 -7.47
C LEU A 11 -12.54 13.46 -6.10
N LEU A 12 -11.20 13.36 -6.04
CA LEU A 12 -10.47 13.19 -4.79
C LEU A 12 -10.68 14.40 -3.85
N SER A 13 -10.63 15.62 -4.37
CA SER A 13 -10.86 16.85 -3.58
C SER A 13 -12.26 16.88 -2.97
N LEU A 14 -13.27 16.48 -3.73
CA LEU A 14 -14.65 16.41 -3.24
C LEU A 14 -14.79 15.37 -2.11
N ILE A 15 -14.30 14.14 -2.33
CA ILE A 15 -14.45 13.04 -1.36
C ILE A 15 -13.69 13.32 -0.07
N THR A 16 -12.47 13.86 -0.17
CA THR A 16 -11.64 14.20 0.98
C THR A 16 -12.24 15.35 1.79
N SER A 17 -12.75 16.39 1.12
CA SER A 17 -13.49 17.49 1.78
C SER A 17 -14.76 16.99 2.47
N TYR A 18 -15.51 16.09 1.83
CA TYR A 18 -16.70 15.49 2.43
C TYR A 18 -16.36 14.68 3.69
N THR A 19 -15.30 13.89 3.64
CA THR A 19 -14.80 13.12 4.79
C THR A 19 -14.42 14.04 5.96
N LEU A 20 -13.76 15.17 5.68
CA LEU A 20 -13.42 16.17 6.69
C LEU A 20 -14.66 16.84 7.31
N SER A 21 -15.70 17.08 6.53
CA SER A 21 -16.95 17.68 7.03
C SER A 21 -17.76 16.76 7.93
N LYS A 22 -17.50 15.44 7.91
CA LYS A 22 -18.26 14.44 8.67
C LYS A 22 -17.32 13.50 9.45
N PRO A 23 -16.57 14.02 10.43
CA PRO A 23 -15.60 13.22 11.19
C PRO A 23 -16.24 12.07 11.99
N GLN A 24 -17.54 12.17 12.30
CA GLN A 24 -18.30 11.14 13.01
C GLN A 24 -18.56 9.87 12.16
N SER A 25 -18.40 9.95 10.84
CA SER A 25 -18.62 8.83 9.92
C SER A 25 -17.45 8.77 8.92
N PRO A 26 -16.30 8.21 9.35
CA PRO A 26 -15.13 8.13 8.49
C PRO A 26 -15.41 7.22 7.29
N ILE A 27 -15.17 7.73 6.09
CA ILE A 27 -15.39 7.01 4.84
C ILE A 27 -14.08 6.36 4.40
N LYS A 28 -14.16 5.09 4.01
CA LYS A 28 -13.07 4.39 3.32
C LYS A 28 -13.30 4.46 1.81
N LEU A 29 -12.44 5.19 1.10
CA LEU A 29 -12.46 5.23 -0.35
C LEU A 29 -11.68 4.05 -0.94
N ILE A 30 -12.31 3.28 -1.81
CA ILE A 30 -11.65 2.30 -2.67
C ILE A 30 -11.64 2.87 -4.07
N TYR A 31 -10.46 3.23 -4.57
CA TYR A 31 -10.29 3.81 -5.90
C TYR A 31 -9.63 2.79 -6.82
N CYS A 32 -10.38 2.30 -7.80
CA CYS A 32 -9.91 1.27 -8.73
C CYS A 32 -9.40 1.90 -10.02
N THR A 33 -8.16 1.61 -10.38
CA THR A 33 -7.57 1.94 -11.68
C THR A 33 -7.39 0.69 -12.53
N ARG A 34 -7.17 0.84 -13.83
CA ARG A 34 -6.94 -0.28 -14.75
C ARG A 34 -5.49 -0.75 -14.72
N THR A 35 -4.55 0.18 -14.56
CA THR A 35 -3.12 -0.11 -14.59
C THR A 35 -2.40 0.41 -13.36
N VAL A 36 -1.19 -0.13 -13.12
CA VAL A 36 -0.30 0.35 -12.06
C VAL A 36 0.12 1.79 -12.30
N HIS A 37 0.40 2.17 -13.56
CA HIS A 37 0.76 3.54 -13.92
C HIS A 37 -0.36 4.55 -13.61
N GLU A 38 -1.61 4.17 -13.88
CA GLU A 38 -2.76 4.99 -13.49
C GLU A 38 -2.89 5.13 -11.97
N MET A 39 -2.62 4.06 -11.21
CA MET A 39 -2.63 4.10 -9.75
C MET A 39 -1.55 5.03 -9.21
N GLU A 40 -0.32 4.93 -9.72
CA GLU A 40 0.80 5.78 -9.30
C GLU A 40 0.52 7.25 -9.59
N LYS A 41 -0.01 7.57 -10.77
CA LYS A 41 -0.44 8.95 -11.09
C LYS A 41 -1.51 9.45 -10.13
N THR A 42 -2.50 8.61 -9.83
CA THR A 42 -3.59 8.95 -8.90
C THR A 42 -3.05 9.25 -7.50
N LEU A 43 -2.12 8.43 -6.99
CA LEU A 43 -1.50 8.64 -5.69
C LEU A 43 -0.58 9.86 -5.67
N ALA A 44 0.11 10.16 -6.77
CA ALA A 44 0.91 11.38 -6.90
C ALA A 44 0.03 12.63 -6.86
N GLU A 45 -1.10 12.65 -7.57
CA GLU A 45 -2.09 13.73 -7.48
C GLU A 45 -2.67 13.85 -6.05
N LEU A 46 -2.98 12.73 -5.41
CA LEU A 46 -3.46 12.71 -4.03
C LEU A 46 -2.42 13.23 -3.03
N ARG A 47 -1.14 12.96 -3.25
CA ARG A 47 -0.05 13.51 -2.43
C ARG A 47 0.01 15.02 -2.53
N LEU A 48 -0.09 15.58 -3.73
CA LEU A 48 -0.15 17.03 -3.93
C LEU A 48 -1.37 17.65 -3.22
N LEU A 49 -2.54 17.00 -3.31
CA LEU A 49 -3.73 17.41 -2.60
C LEU A 49 -3.53 17.37 -1.08
N HIS A 50 -2.99 16.28 -0.56
CA HIS A 50 -2.74 16.11 0.87
C HIS A 50 -1.76 17.16 1.40
N ASP A 51 -0.67 17.44 0.68
CA ASP A 51 0.30 18.46 1.07
C ASP A 51 -0.33 19.86 1.11
N TYR A 52 -1.23 20.16 0.16
CA TYR A 52 -2.04 21.37 0.17
C TYR A 52 -2.99 21.42 1.37
N MET A 53 -3.68 20.31 1.68
CA MET A 53 -4.56 20.23 2.84
C MET A 53 -3.79 20.42 4.15
N VAL A 54 -2.63 19.78 4.33
CA VAL A 54 -1.77 19.97 5.51
C VAL A 54 -1.34 21.42 5.64
N LYS A 55 -0.99 22.08 4.53
CA LYS A 55 -0.65 23.52 4.54
C LYS A 55 -1.82 24.40 5.00
N CYS A 56 -3.06 24.07 4.61
CA CYS A 56 -4.24 24.88 4.90
C CYS A 56 -4.87 24.61 6.27
N ILE A 57 -4.96 23.35 6.70
CA ILE A 57 -5.71 22.95 7.90
C ILE A 57 -4.86 22.12 8.89
N GLY A 58 -3.58 21.92 8.61
CA GLY A 58 -2.64 21.28 9.53
C GLY A 58 -3.05 19.86 9.93
N PRO A 59 -3.02 19.52 11.24
CA PRO A 59 -3.33 18.18 11.74
C PRO A 59 -4.73 17.66 11.38
N ALA A 60 -5.67 18.55 11.05
CA ALA A 60 -7.02 18.15 10.62
C ALA A 60 -7.00 17.41 9.27
N ALA A 61 -5.96 17.56 8.45
CA ALA A 61 -5.79 16.86 7.17
C ALA A 61 -5.35 15.39 7.30
N LYS A 62 -5.44 14.79 8.50
CA LYS A 62 -4.97 13.43 8.79
C LYS A 62 -5.63 12.40 7.85
N MET A 63 -4.83 11.80 6.97
CA MET A 63 -5.27 10.80 6.00
C MET A 63 -4.26 9.67 5.89
N LEU A 64 -4.73 8.45 5.66
CA LEU A 64 -3.89 7.32 5.27
C LEU A 64 -4.36 6.82 3.90
N ALA A 65 -3.49 6.91 2.89
CA ALA A 65 -3.76 6.43 1.54
C ALA A 65 -2.64 5.49 1.09
N LEU A 66 -3.01 4.37 0.47
CA LEU A 66 -2.08 3.29 0.12
C LEU A 66 -2.31 2.86 -1.33
N GLY A 67 -1.21 2.74 -2.09
CA GLY A 67 -1.20 2.01 -3.35
C GLY A 67 -1.03 0.51 -3.12
N LEU A 68 -1.95 -0.29 -3.63
CA LEU A 68 -1.88 -1.75 -3.54
C LEU A 68 -1.68 -2.37 -4.91
N SER A 69 -0.75 -3.30 -5.01
CA SER A 69 -0.43 -4.01 -6.25
C SER A 69 -0.02 -5.45 -5.97
N SER A 70 0.33 -6.18 -7.02
CA SER A 70 0.82 -7.56 -6.92
C SER A 70 2.09 -7.67 -6.08
N ARG A 71 2.38 -8.87 -5.56
CA ARG A 71 3.63 -9.13 -4.83
C ARG A 71 4.87 -8.82 -5.66
N LYS A 72 4.83 -8.98 -6.99
CA LYS A 72 5.96 -8.63 -7.86
C LYS A 72 6.37 -7.14 -7.76
N ASN A 73 5.43 -6.27 -7.40
CA ASN A 73 5.71 -4.83 -7.26
C ASN A 73 6.01 -4.41 -5.81
N LEU A 74 5.74 -5.27 -4.82
CA LEU A 74 5.83 -4.95 -3.39
C LEU A 74 6.79 -5.86 -2.61
N CYS A 75 7.26 -6.96 -3.21
CA CYS A 75 8.15 -7.90 -2.55
C CYS A 75 9.53 -7.26 -2.32
N VAL A 76 10.03 -7.40 -1.09
CA VAL A 76 11.34 -6.87 -0.70
C VAL A 76 12.42 -7.95 -0.63
N ASN A 77 12.01 -9.23 -0.68
CA ASN A 77 12.92 -10.37 -0.65
C ASN A 77 13.52 -10.58 -2.05
N GLN A 78 14.79 -10.22 -2.21
CA GLN A 78 15.50 -10.28 -3.49
C GLN A 78 15.54 -11.68 -4.09
N ARG A 79 15.59 -12.74 -3.27
CA ARG A 79 15.58 -14.13 -3.75
C ARG A 79 14.27 -14.51 -4.41
N VAL A 80 13.15 -14.00 -3.87
CA VAL A 80 11.81 -14.21 -4.44
C VAL A 80 11.59 -13.29 -5.63
N LEU A 81 12.03 -12.04 -5.53
CA LEU A 81 11.86 -11.02 -6.58
C LEU A 81 12.67 -11.33 -7.85
N ALA A 82 13.77 -12.07 -7.73
CA ALA A 82 14.58 -12.53 -8.86
C ALA A 82 13.85 -13.50 -9.81
N ALA A 83 12.67 -14.03 -9.42
CA ALA A 83 11.89 -14.91 -10.26
C ALA A 83 11.31 -14.18 -11.49
N GLU A 84 11.28 -14.88 -12.63
CA GLU A 84 10.98 -14.27 -13.94
C GLU A 84 9.56 -13.70 -14.03
N ASN A 85 8.55 -14.46 -13.58
CA ASN A 85 7.14 -14.11 -13.76
C ASN A 85 6.39 -13.91 -12.43
N ARG A 86 5.17 -13.34 -12.53
CA ARG A 86 4.35 -12.99 -11.35
C ARG A 86 3.99 -14.23 -10.52
N ASP A 87 3.59 -15.30 -11.19
CA ASP A 87 3.17 -16.55 -10.52
C ASP A 87 4.33 -17.18 -9.74
N SER A 88 5.55 -17.08 -10.26
CA SER A 88 6.76 -17.57 -9.57
C SER A 88 7.10 -16.74 -8.34
N VAL A 89 6.89 -15.42 -8.38
CA VAL A 89 7.02 -14.56 -7.19
C VAL A 89 5.99 -14.96 -6.13
N ASP A 90 4.74 -15.19 -6.53
CA ASP A 90 3.67 -15.59 -5.60
C ASP A 90 3.95 -16.97 -4.99
N ALA A 91 4.37 -17.93 -5.79
CA ALA A 91 4.77 -19.27 -5.34
C ALA A 91 6.01 -19.23 -4.44
N GLY A 92 7.03 -18.46 -4.81
CA GLY A 92 8.25 -18.28 -4.02
C GLY A 92 7.98 -17.64 -2.66
N CYS A 93 7.12 -16.61 -2.62
CA CYS A 93 6.67 -16.01 -1.37
C CYS A 93 5.90 -17.03 -0.51
N ARG A 94 4.96 -17.78 -1.11
CA ARG A 94 4.19 -18.82 -0.40
C ARG A 94 5.07 -19.91 0.18
N LYS A 95 6.13 -20.33 -0.54
CA LYS A 95 7.11 -21.33 -0.06
C LYS A 95 7.88 -20.90 1.19
N LEU A 96 7.88 -19.60 1.55
CA LEU A 96 8.58 -19.06 2.70
C LEU A 96 7.64 -18.57 3.82
N THR A 97 6.35 -18.35 3.52
CA THR A 97 5.40 -17.66 4.41
C THR A 97 4.15 -18.48 4.74
N ALA A 98 3.92 -19.61 4.06
CA ALA A 98 2.78 -20.46 4.37
C ALA A 98 2.84 -20.98 5.81
N SER A 99 1.67 -21.07 6.46
CA SER A 99 1.57 -21.44 7.88
C SER A 99 2.26 -22.75 8.22
N TRP A 100 2.13 -23.79 7.36
CA TRP A 100 2.79 -25.08 7.55
C TRP A 100 4.31 -25.02 7.38
N VAL A 101 4.83 -24.15 6.50
CA VAL A 101 6.27 -23.95 6.34
C VAL A 101 6.82 -23.27 7.59
N ARG A 102 6.12 -22.24 8.09
CA ARG A 102 6.51 -21.51 9.29
C ARG A 102 6.51 -22.41 10.54
N ALA A 103 5.49 -23.26 10.69
CA ALA A 103 5.43 -24.25 11.77
C ALA A 103 6.61 -25.22 11.72
N LEU A 104 6.95 -25.73 10.53
CA LEU A 104 8.11 -26.62 10.35
C LEU A 104 9.44 -25.90 10.61
N ALA A 105 9.56 -24.63 10.21
CA ALA A 105 10.76 -23.82 10.47
C ALA A 105 10.95 -23.48 11.96
N ALA A 106 9.88 -23.47 12.75
CA ALA A 106 9.97 -23.32 14.20
C ALA A 106 10.57 -24.55 14.89
N GLU A 107 10.36 -25.74 14.33
CA GLU A 107 10.91 -27.01 14.84
C GLU A 107 12.30 -27.32 14.24
N ASN A 108 12.55 -26.90 12.99
CA ASN A 108 13.79 -27.18 12.26
C ASN A 108 14.37 -25.90 11.62
N PRO A 109 15.47 -25.35 12.18
CA PRO A 109 16.12 -24.14 11.66
C PRO A 109 16.67 -24.26 10.22
N ASN A 110 16.79 -25.46 9.67
CA ASN A 110 17.24 -25.65 8.29
C ASN A 110 16.15 -25.34 7.24
N VAL A 111 14.88 -25.22 7.67
CA VAL A 111 13.77 -24.88 6.75
C VAL A 111 13.74 -23.37 6.54
N PRO A 112 13.82 -22.90 5.28
CA PRO A 112 13.90 -21.47 5.00
C PRO A 112 12.55 -20.77 5.25
N SER A 113 12.61 -19.59 5.87
CA SER A 113 11.48 -18.69 6.07
C SER A 113 11.78 -17.29 5.52
N CYS A 114 10.75 -16.44 5.43
CA CYS A 114 10.92 -15.05 4.98
C CYS A 114 11.13 -14.13 6.18
N GLU A 115 12.38 -13.72 6.43
CA GLU A 115 12.73 -12.83 7.55
C GLU A 115 11.87 -11.55 7.61
N PHE A 116 11.59 -10.93 6.46
CA PHE A 116 10.75 -9.73 6.38
C PHE A 116 9.32 -9.98 6.87
N PHE A 117 8.76 -11.14 6.55
CA PHE A 117 7.42 -11.51 7.00
C PHE A 117 7.42 -11.85 8.49
N GLU A 118 8.41 -12.62 8.97
CA GLU A 118 8.52 -12.97 10.39
C GLU A 118 8.73 -11.73 11.28
N GLN A 119 9.53 -10.76 10.83
CA GLN A 119 9.71 -9.50 11.53
C GLN A 119 8.41 -8.68 11.58
N TYR A 120 7.68 -8.61 10.47
CA TYR A 120 6.39 -7.92 10.42
C TYR A 120 5.34 -8.59 11.31
N ASP A 121 5.23 -9.92 11.26
CA ASP A 121 4.30 -10.69 12.08
C ASP A 121 4.60 -10.55 13.57
N ARG A 122 5.88 -10.55 13.95
CA ARG A 122 6.34 -10.30 15.32
C ARG A 122 6.05 -8.86 15.78
N ALA A 123 6.16 -7.88 14.89
CA ALA A 123 5.86 -6.49 15.21
C ALA A 123 4.36 -6.27 15.49
N GLY A 124 3.47 -7.06 14.87
CA GLY A 124 2.04 -7.05 15.16
C GLY A 124 1.42 -5.65 15.10
N SER A 125 0.80 -5.21 16.19
CA SER A 125 0.17 -3.89 16.29
C SER A 125 1.15 -2.70 16.29
N ALA A 126 2.46 -2.94 16.45
CA ALA A 126 3.46 -1.89 16.31
C ALA A 126 3.72 -1.52 14.83
N ALA A 127 3.30 -2.36 13.88
CA ALA A 127 3.50 -2.14 12.44
C ALA A 127 2.42 -1.26 11.78
N VAL A 128 1.81 -0.33 12.53
CA VAL A 128 0.80 0.59 12.00
C VAL A 128 1.47 1.72 11.22
N LEU A 129 1.00 1.92 9.97
CA LEU A 129 1.49 3.00 9.14
C LEU A 129 0.98 4.37 9.65
N PRO A 130 1.87 5.37 9.82
CA PRO A 130 1.43 6.71 10.16
C PRO A 130 0.63 7.35 9.01
N PRO A 131 -0.17 8.39 9.28
CA PRO A 131 -0.87 9.14 8.24
C PRO A 131 0.09 9.61 7.14
N GLY A 132 -0.34 9.48 5.89
CA GLY A 132 0.42 9.82 4.71
C GLY A 132 -0.14 9.16 3.45
N VAL A 133 0.43 9.53 2.31
CA VAL A 133 0.12 8.94 1.00
C VAL A 133 1.31 8.07 0.56
N TYR A 134 1.10 6.76 0.48
CA TYR A 134 2.14 5.78 0.17
C TYR A 134 1.99 5.23 -1.25
N THR A 135 3.02 5.42 -2.07
CA THR A 135 3.13 4.92 -3.44
C THR A 135 3.90 3.59 -3.50
N LEU A 136 3.91 2.92 -4.66
CA LEU A 136 4.69 1.69 -4.85
C LEU A 136 6.20 1.94 -4.98
N GLN A 137 6.59 3.11 -5.49
CA GLN A 137 7.99 3.46 -5.67
C GLN A 137 8.62 3.68 -4.30
N ARG A 138 9.70 2.95 -4.03
CA ARG A 138 10.68 3.38 -3.03
C ARG A 138 11.33 4.63 -3.61
N GLY A 139 11.14 5.76 -2.93
CA GLY A 139 11.84 6.99 -3.27
C GLY A 139 13.34 6.80 -3.33
#